data_AF-A0A7C7DT81-F1
#
_entry.id   AF-A0A7C7DT81-F1
#
_cell.length_a   1.000
_cell.length_b   1.000
_cell.length_c   1.000
_cell.angle_alpha   90.00
_cell.angle_beta   90.00
_cell.angle_gamma   90.00
#
_symmetry.space_group_name_H-M   'P 1'
#
loop_
_entity.id
_entity.type
_entity.pdbx_description
1 polymer ?
#
loop_
_entity_poly.entity_id
_entity_poly.type
_entity_poly.pdbx_seq_one_letter_code
_entity_poly.pdbx_strand_id
1 'polypeptide(L)'
;MDWLTRLHPATVHFPIALLLLGSALSLLHLLRRTPVDLKASIWLLLGLGWIGGGIAVLTGLLAQVNLPPDAPYRSVLNFHIGAGLAVLVVYGFLLYRGWLYRGARAQKARQQRGVTTTDLLDDASARGWIIVIVMIGAILILMTGWYGGVLVYEFGVNVTLNG
;
A
#
# COMPACT_ATOMS: atom_id res chain seq x y z
N MET A 1 -22.16 6.54 -16.84
CA MET A 1 -21.79 6.24 -15.44
C MET A 1 -21.47 4.76 -15.20
N ASP A 2 -21.47 3.89 -16.22
CA ASP A 2 -21.23 2.43 -16.11
C ASP A 2 -19.74 2.01 -16.10
N TRP A 3 -18.81 2.92 -16.40
CA TRP A 3 -17.39 2.61 -16.46
C TRP A 3 -16.69 2.69 -15.09
N LEU A 4 -17.20 3.52 -14.18
CA LEU A 4 -16.64 3.68 -12.82
C LEU A 4 -16.82 2.42 -11.97
N THR A 5 -17.96 1.73 -12.11
CA THR A 5 -18.29 0.48 -11.40
C THR A 5 -17.46 -0.71 -11.87
N ARG A 6 -17.07 -0.76 -13.15
CA ARG A 6 -16.19 -1.82 -13.70
C ARG A 6 -14.70 -1.53 -13.53
N LEU A 7 -14.32 -0.25 -13.46
CA LEU A 7 -12.93 0.13 -13.14
C LEU A 7 -12.58 -0.21 -11.69
N HIS A 8 -13.50 -0.01 -10.73
CA HIS A 8 -13.18 -0.13 -9.31
C HIS A 8 -12.64 -1.52 -8.90
N PRO A 9 -13.13 -2.67 -9.41
CA PRO A 9 -12.48 -3.96 -9.22
C PRO A 9 -11.11 -4.03 -9.90
N ALA A 10 -10.96 -3.60 -11.15
CA ALA A 10 -9.66 -3.66 -11.84
C ALA A 10 -8.59 -2.75 -11.18
N THR A 11 -8.99 -1.58 -10.67
CA THR A 11 -8.08 -0.60 -10.05
C THR A 11 -7.68 -0.94 -8.63
N VAL A 12 -8.34 -1.89 -7.94
CA VAL A 12 -7.91 -2.37 -6.62
C VAL A 12 -6.92 -3.54 -6.67
N HIS A 13 -6.98 -4.41 -7.69
CA HIS A 13 -6.13 -5.60 -7.74
C HIS A 13 -4.66 -5.29 -8.04
N PHE A 14 -4.39 -4.34 -8.95
CA PHE A 14 -3.00 -3.97 -9.28
C PHE A 14 -2.25 -3.38 -8.08
N PRO A 15 -2.78 -2.41 -7.31
CA PRO A 15 -2.15 -1.92 -6.10
C PRO A 15 -1.85 -3.00 -5.06
N ILE A 16 -2.81 -3.91 -4.83
CA ILE A 16 -2.66 -5.01 -3.88
C ILE A 16 -1.46 -5.88 -4.26
N ALA A 17 -1.41 -6.33 -5.52
CA ALA A 17 -0.33 -7.19 -6.00
C ALA A 17 1.03 -6.51 -5.93
N LEU A 18 1.12 -5.24 -6.36
CA LEU A 18 2.36 -4.47 -6.35
C LEU A 18 2.89 -4.23 -4.93
N LEU A 19 2.02 -3.82 -3.99
CA LEU A 19 2.42 -3.57 -2.61
C LEU A 19 2.79 -4.86 -1.87
N LEU A 20 2.04 -5.97 -2.08
CA LEU A 20 2.38 -7.26 -1.50
C LEU A 20 3.70 -7.80 -2.04
N LEU A 21 3.91 -7.75 -3.36
CA LEU A 21 5.17 -8.19 -3.96
C LEU A 21 6.34 -7.32 -3.51
N GLY A 22 6.18 -5.99 -3.51
CA GLY A 22 7.19 -5.06 -2.99
C GLY A 22 7.53 -5.30 -1.52
N SER A 23 6.53 -5.65 -0.70
CA SER A 23 6.73 -6.03 0.71
C SER A 23 7.44 -7.37 0.85
N ALA A 24 7.06 -8.38 0.06
CA ALA A 24 7.71 -9.68 0.05
C ALA A 24 9.19 -9.57 -0.38
N LEU A 25 9.48 -8.77 -1.41
CA LEU A 25 10.87 -8.51 -1.84
C LEU A 25 11.65 -7.71 -0.79
N SER A 26 11.00 -6.77 -0.10
CA SER A 26 11.61 -6.04 1.03
C SER A 26 11.96 -7.01 2.16
N LEU A 27 11.06 -7.91 2.56
CA LEU A 27 11.32 -8.94 3.57
C LEU A 27 12.43 -9.89 3.12
N LEU A 28 12.43 -10.30 1.85
CA LEU A 28 13.48 -11.15 1.29
C LEU A 28 14.85 -10.47 1.37
N HIS A 29 14.95 -9.21 0.94
CA HIS A 29 16.17 -8.39 1.01
C HIS A 29 16.64 -8.19 2.46
N LEU A 30 15.71 -7.92 3.38
CA LEU A 30 16.04 -7.61 4.77
C LEU A 30 16.30 -8.86 5.62
N LEU A 31 15.74 -10.02 5.29
CA LEU A 31 15.91 -11.25 6.08
C LEU A 31 16.97 -12.19 5.50
N ARG A 32 17.24 -12.11 4.19
CA ARG A 32 18.22 -12.97 3.51
C ARG A 32 19.24 -12.14 2.76
N ARG A 33 20.48 -12.61 2.72
CA ARG A 33 21.49 -12.04 1.82
C ARG A 33 21.19 -12.53 0.41
N THR A 34 20.62 -11.67 -0.42
CA THR A 34 20.44 -11.97 -1.85
C THR A 34 21.66 -11.49 -2.64
N PRO A 35 22.19 -12.29 -3.59
CA PRO A 35 23.26 -11.83 -4.48
C PRO A 35 22.76 -10.85 -5.55
N VAL A 36 21.45 -10.79 -5.76
CA VAL A 36 20.77 -9.87 -6.70
C VAL A 36 20.36 -8.61 -5.96
N ASP A 37 20.61 -7.45 -6.57
CA ASP A 37 20.12 -6.17 -6.07
C ASP A 37 18.63 -5.99 -6.40
N LEU A 38 17.78 -6.11 -5.38
CA LEU A 38 16.33 -5.99 -5.51
C LEU A 38 15.82 -4.57 -5.25
N LYS A 39 16.67 -3.63 -4.80
CA LYS A 39 16.24 -2.34 -4.27
C LYS A 39 15.43 -1.51 -5.27
N ALA A 40 15.89 -1.45 -6.53
CA ALA A 40 15.17 -0.71 -7.57
C ALA A 40 13.77 -1.28 -7.80
N SER A 41 13.65 -2.61 -7.89
CA SER A 41 12.36 -3.30 -8.03
C SER A 41 11.46 -3.07 -6.83
N ILE A 42 12.00 -3.15 -5.60
CA ILE A 42 11.27 -2.88 -4.36
C ILE A 42 10.66 -1.47 -4.39
N TRP A 43 11.48 -0.45 -4.62
CA TRP A 43 11.01 0.94 -4.63
C TRP A 43 10.03 1.22 -5.76
N LEU A 44 10.22 0.62 -6.94
CA LEU A 44 9.29 0.74 -8.05
C LEU A 44 7.93 0.13 -7.72
N LEU A 45 7.90 -1.11 -7.22
CA LEU A 45 6.67 -1.83 -6.87
C LEU A 45 5.92 -1.12 -5.74
N LEU A 46 6.62 -0.69 -4.69
CA LEU A 46 6.01 0.05 -3.58
C LEU A 46 5.49 1.41 -4.05
N GLY A 47 6.23 2.12 -4.89
CA GLY A 47 5.83 3.43 -5.42
C GLY A 47 4.62 3.35 -6.34
N LEU A 48 4.65 2.46 -7.34
CA LEU A 48 3.52 2.26 -8.25
C LEU A 48 2.29 1.72 -7.52
N GLY A 49 2.50 0.77 -6.59
CA GLY A 49 1.43 0.24 -5.76
C GLY A 49 0.78 1.31 -4.88
N TRP A 50 1.57 2.22 -4.31
CA TRP A 50 1.05 3.32 -3.48
C TRP A 50 0.27 4.36 -4.30
N ILE A 51 0.78 4.74 -5.48
CA ILE A 51 0.07 5.65 -6.40
C ILE A 51 -1.26 5.02 -6.83
N GLY A 52 -1.23 3.76 -7.27
CA GLY A 52 -2.44 3.04 -7.64
C GLY A 52 -3.42 2.88 -6.48
N GLY A 53 -2.90 2.63 -5.27
CA GLY A 53 -3.71 2.58 -4.04
C GLY A 53 -4.39 3.91 -3.75
N GLY A 54 -3.71 5.03 -3.99
CA GLY A 54 -4.29 6.37 -3.85
C GLY A 54 -5.48 6.58 -4.79
N ILE A 55 -5.34 6.14 -6.04
CA ILE A 55 -6.43 6.17 -7.03
C ILE A 55 -7.59 5.26 -6.59
N ALA A 56 -7.30 4.05 -6.10
CA ALA A 56 -8.30 3.12 -5.60
C ALA A 56 -9.09 3.69 -4.42
N VAL A 57 -8.41 4.29 -3.44
CA VAL A 57 -9.06 4.95 -2.28
C VAL A 57 -9.91 6.13 -2.75
N LEU A 58 -9.39 7.00 -3.62
CA LEU A 58 -10.14 8.14 -4.14
C LEU A 58 -11.42 7.69 -4.85
N THR A 59 -11.32 6.72 -5.76
CA THR A 59 -12.49 6.20 -6.48
C THR A 59 -13.48 5.51 -5.56
N GLY A 60 -13.02 4.78 -4.54
CA GLY A 60 -13.88 4.15 -3.54
C GLY A 60 -14.64 5.15 -2.66
N LEU A 61 -13.97 6.22 -2.21
CA LEU A 61 -14.61 7.29 -1.44
C LEU A 61 -15.66 8.04 -2.27
N LEU A 62 -15.41 8.27 -3.56
CA LEU A 62 -16.41 8.85 -4.46
C LEU A 62 -17.62 7.92 -4.66
N ALA A 63 -17.39 6.62 -4.78
CA ALA A 63 -18.48 5.64 -4.89
C ALA A 63 -19.32 5.56 -3.60
N GLN A 64 -18.69 5.71 -2.44
CA GLN A 64 -19.36 5.69 -1.13
C GLN A 64 -20.43 6.78 -0.98
N VAL A 65 -20.25 7.96 -1.60
CA VAL A 65 -21.18 9.11 -1.46
C VAL A 65 -22.62 8.75 -1.84
N ASN A 66 -22.80 7.77 -2.73
CA ASN A 66 -24.12 7.35 -3.19
C ASN A 66 -24.72 6.18 -2.39
N LEU A 67 -24.04 5.71 -1.34
CA LEU A 67 -24.52 4.61 -0.52
C LEU A 67 -25.46 5.10 0.58
N PRO A 68 -26.51 4.33 0.95
CA PRO A 68 -27.39 4.67 2.06
C PRO A 68 -26.60 4.81 3.38
N PRO A 69 -26.82 5.88 4.17
CA PRO A 69 -26.08 6.11 5.41
C PRO A 69 -26.34 5.05 6.49
N ASP A 70 -27.48 4.34 6.42
CA ASP A 70 -27.93 3.38 7.43
C ASP A 70 -27.87 1.93 6.93
N ALA A 71 -27.03 1.67 5.92
CA ALA A 71 -26.90 0.35 5.33
C ALA A 71 -26.38 -0.69 6.34
N PRO A 72 -26.87 -1.95 6.29
CA PRO A 72 -26.47 -3.00 7.24
C PRO A 72 -24.98 -3.35 7.19
N TYR A 73 -24.29 -3.04 6.08
CA TYR A 73 -22.86 -3.29 5.87
C TYR A 73 -21.95 -2.12 6.27
N ARG A 74 -22.48 -1.06 6.90
CA ARG A 74 -21.72 0.15 7.20
C ARG A 74 -20.46 -0.09 8.03
N SER A 75 -20.50 -1.02 8.99
CA SER A 75 -19.33 -1.38 9.80
C SER A 75 -18.22 -1.99 8.93
N VAL A 76 -18.57 -2.95 8.06
CA VAL A 76 -17.65 -3.59 7.12
C VAL A 76 -17.06 -2.57 6.15
N LEU A 77 -17.90 -1.66 5.64
CA LEU A 77 -17.48 -0.57 4.76
C LEU A 77 -16.46 0.35 5.45
N ASN A 78 -16.72 0.74 6.69
CA ASN A 78 -15.80 1.57 7.47
C ASN A 78 -14.47 0.86 7.74
N PHE A 79 -14.47 -0.45 8.03
CA PHE A 79 -13.24 -1.22 8.19
C PHE A 79 -12.45 -1.33 6.88
N HIS A 80 -13.13 -1.54 5.75
CA HIS A 80 -12.52 -1.54 4.42
C HIS A 80 -11.85 -0.19 4.12
N ILE A 81 -12.57 0.92 4.28
CA ILE A 81 -12.04 2.28 4.05
C ILE A 81 -10.89 2.59 5.01
N GLY A 82 -11.06 2.29 6.30
CA GLY A 82 -10.04 2.53 7.32
C GLY A 82 -8.75 1.76 7.04
N ALA A 83 -8.86 0.49 6.64
CA ALA A 83 -7.71 -0.31 6.23
C ALA A 83 -7.03 0.27 4.98
N GLY A 84 -7.79 0.66 3.95
CA GLY A 84 -7.25 1.28 2.73
C GLY A 84 -6.49 2.58 3.01
N LEU A 85 -7.04 3.46 3.86
CA LEU A 85 -6.36 4.69 4.28
C LEU A 85 -5.11 4.39 5.11
N ALA A 86 -5.16 3.41 6.01
CA ALA A 86 -4.00 3.00 6.79
C ALA A 86 -2.87 2.45 5.91
N VAL A 87 -3.19 1.68 4.85
CA VAL A 87 -2.20 1.25 3.84
C VAL A 87 -1.50 2.46 3.23
N LEU A 88 -2.24 3.50 2.82
CA LEU A 88 -1.62 4.71 2.26
C LEU A 88 -0.70 5.43 3.23
N VAL A 89 -1.08 5.53 4.51
CA VAL A 89 -0.25 6.17 5.53
C VAL A 89 1.03 5.36 5.77
N VAL A 90 0.91 4.04 5.94
CA VAL A 90 2.03 3.14 6.26
C VAL A 90 3.06 3.10 5.13
N TYR A 91 2.62 2.87 3.89
CA TYR A 91 3.54 2.83 2.75
C TYR A 91 4.00 4.24 2.34
N GLY A 92 3.15 5.25 2.48
CA GLY A 92 3.51 6.65 2.23
C GLY A 92 4.63 7.11 3.15
N PHE A 93 4.57 6.72 4.44
CA PHE A 93 5.65 6.95 5.39
C PHE A 93 6.95 6.26 4.95
N LEU A 94 6.91 4.98 4.57
CA LEU A 94 8.10 4.25 4.11
C LEU A 94 8.73 4.91 2.88
N LEU A 95 7.91 5.25 1.88
CA LEU A 95 8.35 5.93 0.66
C LEU A 95 8.95 7.31 0.95
N TYR A 96 8.30 8.09 1.82
CA TYR A 96 8.78 9.39 2.26
C TYR A 96 10.13 9.29 2.98
N ARG A 97 10.29 8.32 3.89
CA ARG A 97 11.56 8.05 4.57
C ARG A 97 12.65 7.64 3.57
N GLY A 98 12.33 6.76 2.61
CA GLY A 98 13.24 6.38 1.55
C GLY A 98 13.69 7.57 0.69
N TRP A 99 12.76 8.45 0.32
CA TRP A 99 13.04 9.67 -0.42
C TRP A 99 13.94 10.64 0.36
N LEU A 100 13.61 10.91 1.62
CA LEU A 100 14.46 11.74 2.49
C LEU A 100 15.86 11.15 2.65
N TYR A 101 15.95 9.83 2.80
CA TYR A 101 17.23 9.14 2.94
C TYR A 101 18.09 9.36 1.69
N ARG A 102 17.55 9.17 0.49
CA ARG A 102 18.26 9.38 -0.79
C ARG A 102 18.53 10.85 -1.15
N GLY A 103 18.04 11.81 -0.39
CA GLY A 103 18.27 13.22 -0.65
C GLY A 103 19.75 13.60 -0.56
N ALA A 104 20.27 14.31 -1.58
CA ALA A 104 21.70 14.66 -1.69
C ALA A 104 22.27 15.34 -0.43
N ARG A 105 21.50 16.24 0.19
CA ARG A 105 21.88 16.92 1.44
C ARG A 105 22.00 15.94 2.61
N ALA A 106 21.04 15.02 2.77
CA ALA A 106 21.03 14.01 3.82
C ALA A 106 22.18 13.01 3.62
N GLN A 107 22.44 12.61 2.37
CA GLN A 107 23.54 11.73 2.02
C GLN A 107 24.90 12.36 2.34
N LYS A 108 25.13 13.62 1.96
CA LYS A 108 26.37 14.34 2.28
C LYS A 108 26.60 14.44 3.79
N ALA A 109 25.56 14.76 4.56
CA ALA A 109 25.64 14.82 6.02
C ALA A 109 25.95 13.46 6.65
N ARG A 110 25.41 12.36 6.10
CA ARG A 110 25.70 10.99 6.55
C ARG A 110 27.12 10.55 6.19
N GLN A 111 27.60 10.87 4.98
CA GLN A 111 28.98 10.61 4.55
C GLN A 111 30.01 11.34 5.42
N GLN A 112 29.73 12.58 5.83
CA GLN A 112 30.58 13.32 6.79
C GLN A 112 30.70 12.62 8.15
N ARG A 113 29.72 11.79 8.51
CA ARG A 113 29.70 10.97 9.74
C ARG A 113 30.25 9.55 9.52
N GLY A 114 30.83 9.27 8.36
CA GLY A 114 31.40 7.96 8.01
C GLY A 114 30.38 6.90 7.57
N VAL A 115 29.10 7.28 7.38
CA VAL A 115 28.06 6.35 6.91
C VAL A 115 28.11 6.24 5.39
N THR A 116 28.40 5.04 4.88
CA THR A 116 28.58 4.77 3.45
C THR A 116 27.33 4.23 2.74
N THR A 117 26.32 3.79 3.50
CA THR A 117 25.07 3.25 2.95
C THR A 117 24.28 4.31 2.18
N THR A 118 23.95 4.02 0.92
CA THR A 118 23.25 4.94 0.01
C THR A 118 21.74 4.74 -0.01
N ASP A 119 21.25 3.54 0.28
CA ASP A 119 19.82 3.23 0.36
C ASP A 119 19.38 2.89 1.78
N LEU A 120 18.13 3.22 2.09
CA LEU A 120 17.54 3.01 3.41
C LEU A 120 17.37 1.51 3.72
N LEU A 121 17.16 0.67 2.70
CA LEU A 121 17.04 -0.78 2.85
C LEU A 121 18.35 -1.45 3.27
N ASP A 122 19.48 -0.77 3.10
CA ASP A 122 20.81 -1.27 3.49
C ASP A 122 21.26 -0.72 4.85
N ASP A 123 20.48 0.17 5.47
CA ASP A 123 20.80 0.74 6.78
C ASP A 123 20.40 -0.21 7.92
N ALA A 124 21.40 -0.71 8.66
CA ALA A 124 21.20 -1.61 9.78
C ALA A 124 20.32 -1.03 10.89
N SER A 125 20.38 0.29 11.11
CA SER A 125 19.53 0.98 12.10
C SER A 125 18.06 1.02 11.67
N ALA A 126 17.80 0.93 10.36
CA ALA A 126 16.46 1.00 9.81
C ALA A 126 15.78 -0.36 9.62
N ARG A 127 16.58 -1.42 9.49
CA ARG A 127 16.14 -2.78 9.17
C ARG A 127 14.93 -3.26 9.99
N GLY A 128 14.99 -3.14 11.31
CA GLY A 128 13.95 -3.67 12.20
C GLY A 128 12.60 -3.00 12.00
N TRP A 129 12.56 -1.66 11.95
CA TRP A 129 11.30 -0.95 11.77
C TRP A 129 10.74 -1.07 10.35
N ILE A 130 11.60 -1.20 9.32
CA ILE A 130 11.12 -1.44 7.95
C ILE A 130 10.41 -2.79 7.87
N ILE A 131 10.96 -3.84 8.48
CA ILE A 131 10.31 -5.17 8.57
C ILE A 131 8.93 -5.05 9.19
N VAL A 132 8.81 -4.35 10.33
CA VAL A 132 7.53 -4.14 11.00
C VAL A 132 6.54 -3.40 10.09
N ILE A 133 6.99 -2.34 9.42
CA ILE A 133 6.14 -1.54 8.53
C ILE A 133 5.62 -2.35 7.35
N VAL A 134 6.47 -3.11 6.65
CA VAL A 134 6.02 -3.90 5.49
C VAL A 134 5.13 -5.07 5.91
N MET A 135 5.32 -5.63 7.11
CA MET A 135 4.43 -6.66 7.67
C MET A 135 3.06 -6.08 8.02
N ILE A 136 3.02 -4.95 8.73
CA ILE A 136 1.77 -4.25 9.06
C ILE A 136 1.04 -3.84 7.78
N GLY A 137 1.78 -3.29 6.80
CA GLY A 137 1.24 -2.93 5.50
C GLY A 137 0.62 -4.13 4.77
N ALA A 138 1.31 -5.28 4.74
CA ALA A 138 0.79 -6.50 4.12
C ALA A 138 -0.48 -7.01 4.82
N ILE A 139 -0.52 -7.00 6.16
CA ILE A 139 -1.72 -7.39 6.93
C ILE A 139 -2.89 -6.47 6.60
N LEU A 140 -2.67 -5.15 6.57
CA LEU A 140 -3.71 -4.18 6.21
C LEU A 140 -4.21 -4.39 4.78
N ILE A 141 -3.32 -4.75 3.83
CA ILE A 141 -3.71 -5.10 2.45
C ILE A 141 -4.63 -6.33 2.42
N LEU A 142 -4.30 -7.37 3.20
CA LEU A 142 -5.16 -8.55 3.30
C LEU A 142 -6.51 -8.22 3.93
N MET A 143 -6.54 -7.38 4.97
CA MET A 143 -7.78 -6.93 5.61
C MET A 143 -8.67 -6.12 4.66
N THR A 144 -8.11 -5.15 3.93
CA THR A 144 -8.89 -4.36 2.96
C THR A 144 -9.43 -5.24 1.84
N GLY A 145 -8.65 -6.21 1.36
CA GLY A 145 -9.11 -7.18 0.36
C GLY A 145 -10.25 -8.07 0.89
N TRP A 146 -10.12 -8.57 2.12
CA TRP A 146 -11.16 -9.38 2.77
C TRP A 146 -12.47 -8.62 2.92
N TYR A 147 -12.46 -7.43 3.54
CA TYR A 147 -13.67 -6.64 3.73
C TYR A 147 -14.27 -6.16 2.40
N GLY A 148 -13.43 -5.87 1.40
CA GLY A 148 -13.89 -5.57 0.04
C GLY A 148 -14.63 -6.76 -0.58
N GLY A 149 -14.11 -7.97 -0.40
CA GLY A 149 -14.77 -9.21 -0.81
C GLY A 149 -16.13 -9.39 -0.13
N VAL A 150 -16.21 -9.21 1.19
CA VAL A 150 -17.47 -9.30 1.95
C VAL A 150 -18.50 -8.29 1.42
N LEU A 151 -18.11 -7.03 1.17
CA LEU A 151 -19.00 -6.01 0.62
C LEU A 151 -19.61 -6.42 -0.73
N VAL A 152 -18.82 -7.06 -1.59
CA VAL A 152 -19.26 -7.47 -2.93
C VAL A 152 -20.06 -8.77 -2.89
N TYR A 153 -19.53 -9.81 -2.25
CA TYR A 153 -20.07 -11.17 -2.32
C TYR A 153 -21.21 -11.43 -1.35
N GLU A 154 -21.23 -10.78 -0.18
CA GLU A 154 -22.31 -10.97 0.81
C GLU A 154 -23.39 -9.88 0.69
N PHE A 155 -22.98 -8.63 0.49
CA PHE A 155 -23.89 -7.47 0.53
C PHE A 155 -24.26 -6.91 -0.84
N GLY A 156 -23.65 -7.40 -1.92
CA GLY A 156 -23.97 -6.95 -3.27
C GLY A 156 -23.63 -5.47 -3.54
N VAL A 157 -22.71 -4.88 -2.77
CA VAL A 157 -22.35 -3.46 -2.92
C VAL A 157 -21.72 -3.25 -4.29
N ASN A 158 -22.29 -2.34 -5.08
CA ASN A 158 -21.85 -1.99 -6.44
C ASN A 158 -21.90 -3.14 -7.48
N VAL A 159 -22.65 -4.23 -7.25
CA VAL A 159 -22.83 -5.32 -8.24
C VAL A 159 -24.19 -5.35 -8.94
N THR A 160 -25.16 -4.51 -8.57
CA THR A 160 -26.46 -4.45 -9.28
C THR A 160 -26.49 -3.37 -10.37
N LEU A 161 -26.50 -3.84 -11.62
CA LEU A 161 -27.21 -3.18 -12.72
C LEU A 161 -28.71 -3.50 -12.55
N ASN A 162 -29.54 -2.46 -12.54
CA ASN A 162 -31.02 -2.47 -12.59
C ASN A 162 -31.78 -2.61 -11.25
N GLY A 163 -32.38 -1.49 -10.85
CA GLY A 163 -33.77 -1.39 -10.44
C GLY A 163 -34.39 -0.25 -11.21
#